data_AF-A0A937TFT3-F1
#
_entry.id   AF-A0A937TFT3-F1
#
_cell.length_a   1.000
_cell.length_b   1.000
_cell.length_c   1.000
_cell.angle_alpha   90.00
_cell.angle_beta   90.00
_cell.angle_gamma   90.00
#
_symmetry.space_group_name_H-M   'P 1'
#
loop_
_entity.id
_entity.type
_entity.pdbx_description
1 polymer ?
#
loop_
_entity_poly.entity_id
_entity_poly.type
_entity_poly.pdbx_seq_one_letter_code
_entity_poly.pdbx_strand_id
1 'polypeptide(L)'
;MAISFFRGGGIETTLSSINLFFLAQQMIVATGALYQLGAGAYSSLEGKGKFEKEPRHIVLEDDYGTLSARILIDRVVELALIVKAGQASLQKKS
;
A
#
# COMPACT_ATOMS: atom_id res chain seq x y z
N MET A 1 1.82 0.16 2.66
CA MET A 1 0.85 1.25 2.88
C MET A 1 1.52 2.30 3.76
N ALA A 2 1.24 3.58 3.53
CA ALA A 2 1.71 4.70 4.36
C ALA A 2 0.53 5.48 4.93
N ILE A 3 0.71 6.15 6.07
CA ILE A 3 -0.34 6.95 6.72
C ILE A 3 0.23 8.33 6.99
N SER A 4 -0.52 9.40 6.68
CA SER A 4 -0.12 10.77 7.05
C SER A 4 -1.22 11.51 7.79
N PHE A 5 -0.81 12.45 8.64
CA PHE A 5 -1.76 13.31 9.34
C PHE A 5 -2.33 14.42 8.46
N PHE A 6 -1.57 14.88 7.47
CA PHE A 6 -1.94 15.99 6.59
C PHE A 6 -1.80 15.58 5.11
N ARG A 7 -2.60 16.17 4.22
CA ARG A 7 -2.44 16.03 2.77
C ARG A 7 -1.08 16.57 2.34
N GLY A 8 -0.35 15.80 1.54
CA GLY A 8 1.05 16.12 1.23
C GLY A 8 2.02 15.93 2.40
N GLY A 9 1.58 15.29 3.49
CA GLY A 9 2.42 14.94 4.65
C GLY A 9 3.42 13.80 4.41
N GLY A 10 3.85 13.62 3.15
CA GLY A 10 4.93 12.69 2.79
C GLY A 10 4.53 11.25 2.47
N ILE A 11 3.24 10.95 2.23
CA ILE A 11 2.80 9.59 1.84
C ILE A 11 3.62 9.08 0.64
N GLU A 12 3.78 9.90 -0.38
CA GLU A 12 4.50 9.56 -1.62
C GLU A 12 5.98 9.29 -1.36
N THR A 13 6.63 10.12 -0.55
CA THR A 13 8.03 9.92 -0.16
C THR A 13 8.20 8.66 0.67
N THR A 14 7.32 8.41 1.65
CA THR A 14 7.35 7.19 2.47
C THR A 14 7.14 5.94 1.61
N LEU A 15 6.17 5.95 0.70
CA LEU A 15 5.97 4.83 -0.24
C LEU A 15 7.17 4.65 -1.18
N SER A 16 7.79 5.74 -1.66
CA SER A 16 9.01 5.68 -2.46
C SER A 16 10.15 5.00 -1.69
N SER A 17 10.35 5.36 -0.42
CA SER A 17 11.38 4.76 0.43
C SER A 17 11.12 3.27 0.70
N ILE A 18 9.86 2.88 0.93
CA ILE A 18 9.48 1.47 1.11
C ILE A 18 9.75 0.67 -0.17
N ASN A 19 9.35 1.19 -1.33
CA ASN A 19 9.57 0.50 -2.60
C ASN A 19 11.06 0.39 -2.93
N LEU A 20 11.84 1.45 -2.67
CA LEU A 20 13.30 1.41 -2.84
C LEU A 20 13.93 0.32 -1.97
N PHE A 21 13.48 0.18 -0.71
CA PHE A 21 13.93 -0.89 0.17
C PHE A 21 13.62 -2.28 -0.40
N PHE A 22 12.39 -2.53 -0.87
CA PHE A 22 12.02 -3.81 -1.46
C PHE A 22 12.82 -4.13 -2.73
N LEU A 23 13.05 -3.13 -3.58
CA LEU A 23 13.90 -3.29 -4.76
C LEU A 23 15.36 -3.61 -4.38
N ALA A 24 15.89 -2.97 -3.34
CA ALA A 24 17.22 -3.26 -2.83
C ALA A 24 17.35 -4.71 -2.28
N GLN A 25 16.24 -5.29 -1.83
CA GLN A 25 16.14 -6.71 -1.41
C GLN A 25 15.77 -7.66 -2.56
N GLN A 26 15.78 -7.19 -3.82
CA GLN A 26 15.40 -7.97 -5.01
C GLN A 26 13.98 -8.56 -4.94
N MET A 27 13.08 -7.90 -4.22
CA MET A 27 11.68 -8.32 -4.10
C MET A 27 10.83 -7.78 -5.25
N ILE A 28 9.75 -8.47 -5.56
CA ILE A 28 8.73 -7.98 -6.49
C ILE A 28 7.83 -6.98 -5.76
N VAL A 29 7.78 -5.74 -6.24
CA VAL A 29 6.97 -4.68 -5.65
C VAL A 29 5.54 -4.73 -6.18
N ALA A 30 4.57 -4.78 -5.28
CA ALA A 30 3.16 -4.58 -5.60
C ALA A 30 2.82 -3.09 -5.52
N THR A 31 2.13 -2.57 -6.53
CA THR A 31 1.61 -1.20 -6.58
C THR A 31 0.10 -1.20 -6.79
N GLY A 32 -0.57 -0.10 -6.41
CA GLY A 32 -2.01 0.09 -6.56
C GLY A 32 -2.36 1.15 -7.60
N ALA A 33 -3.64 1.21 -8.00
CA ALA A 33 -4.12 2.17 -8.99
C ALA A 33 -4.37 3.58 -8.42
N LEU A 34 -4.71 3.70 -7.12
CA LEU A 34 -5.09 4.97 -6.50
C LEU A 34 -3.89 5.77 -5.98
N TYR A 35 -2.95 5.11 -5.28
CA TYR A 35 -1.65 5.68 -4.99
C TYR A 35 -0.62 5.00 -5.88
N GLN A 36 0.07 5.78 -6.72
CA GLN A 36 0.97 5.25 -7.76
C GLN A 36 2.07 4.32 -7.23
N LEU A 37 2.45 4.50 -5.95
CA LEU A 37 3.52 3.76 -5.30
C LEU A 37 3.03 2.74 -4.26
N GLY A 38 1.72 2.52 -4.12
CA GLY A 38 1.17 1.57 -3.16
C GLY A 38 -0.23 1.95 -2.67
N ALA A 39 -0.38 2.11 -1.36
CA ALA A 39 -1.61 2.52 -0.70
C ALA A 39 -1.30 3.55 0.38
N GLY A 40 -2.19 4.51 0.57
CA GLY A 40 -2.05 5.62 1.50
C GLY A 40 -3.35 5.84 2.25
N ALA A 41 -3.32 6.45 3.43
CA ALA A 41 -4.53 6.92 4.11
C ALA A 41 -4.21 8.07 5.07
N TYR A 42 -5.24 8.80 5.51
CA TYR A 42 -5.09 9.93 6.42
C TYR A 42 -5.50 9.60 7.86
N SER A 43 -4.70 10.05 8.82
CA SER A 43 -5.01 10.00 10.25
C SER A 43 -5.66 11.29 10.79
N SER A 44 -6.24 12.09 9.90
CA SER A 44 -7.12 13.22 10.24
C SER A 44 -8.25 13.33 9.22
N LEU A 45 -9.35 13.98 9.61
CA LEU A 45 -10.51 14.12 8.74
C LEU A 45 -10.11 14.84 7.45
N GLU A 46 -10.34 14.17 6.32
CA GLU A 46 -9.97 14.64 4.99
C GLU A 46 -8.48 15.06 4.90
N GLY A 47 -7.59 14.55 5.75
CA GLY A 47 -6.19 14.98 5.76
C GLY A 47 -5.99 16.47 6.05
N LYS A 48 -6.92 17.15 6.74
CA LYS A 48 -6.83 18.58 7.09
C LYS A 48 -5.86 18.88 8.23
N GLY A 49 -5.36 17.86 8.93
CA GLY A 49 -4.40 18.03 10.03
C GLY A 49 -5.01 18.65 11.29
N LYS A 50 -6.34 18.59 11.44
CA LYS A 50 -7.01 18.95 12.68
C LYS A 50 -7.01 17.74 13.61
N PHE A 51 -6.59 17.94 14.85
CA PHE A 51 -6.69 16.91 15.87
C PHE A 51 -8.15 16.75 16.32
N GLU A 52 -8.64 15.52 16.30
CA GLU A 52 -9.95 15.13 16.78
C GLU A 52 -9.81 13.89 17.67
N LYS A 53 -10.44 13.92 18.84
CA LYS A 53 -10.32 12.84 19.83
C LYS A 53 -11.06 11.57 19.40
N GLU A 54 -12.18 11.75 18.71
CA GLU A 54 -13.01 10.69 18.16
C GLU A 54 -13.28 11.01 16.68
N PRO A 55 -13.28 10.02 15.78
CA PRO A 55 -13.06 8.59 16.03
C PRO A 55 -11.56 8.23 16.18
N ARG A 56 -11.24 7.28 17.07
CA ARG A 56 -9.84 6.81 17.29
C ARG A 56 -9.21 6.14 16.07
N HIS A 57 -10.00 5.46 15.26
CA HIS A 57 -9.55 4.74 14.06
C HIS A 57 -9.94 5.49 12.78
N ILE A 58 -9.73 6.80 12.78
CA ILE A 58 -10.12 7.69 11.67
C ILE A 58 -9.57 7.27 10.30
N VAL A 59 -8.48 6.52 10.26
CA VAL A 59 -7.92 5.94 9.03
C VAL A 59 -8.87 4.97 8.33
N LEU A 60 -9.80 4.35 9.08
CA LEU A 60 -10.83 3.47 8.55
C LEU A 60 -12.00 4.25 7.93
N GLU A 61 -12.15 5.52 8.29
CA GLU A 61 -13.15 6.44 7.72
C GLU A 61 -12.63 7.14 6.45
N ASP A 62 -11.36 6.91 6.09
CA ASP A 62 -10.81 7.36 4.81
C ASP A 62 -11.17 6.38 3.70
N ASP A 63 -12.32 6.61 3.05
CA ASP A 63 -12.81 5.78 1.94
C ASP A 63 -11.78 5.63 0.81
N TYR A 64 -11.05 6.70 0.48
CA TYR A 64 -10.01 6.65 -0.54
C TYR A 64 -8.86 5.77 -0.08
N GLY A 65 -8.45 5.92 1.18
CA GLY A 65 -7.35 5.17 1.76
C GLY A 65 -7.66 3.68 1.92
N THR A 66 -8.83 3.35 2.44
CA THR A 66 -9.29 1.95 2.60
C THR A 66 -9.48 1.25 1.26
N LEU A 67 -10.05 1.94 0.26
CA LEU A 67 -10.15 1.41 -1.10
C LEU A 67 -8.75 1.18 -1.71
N SER A 68 -7.81 2.11 -1.51
CA SER A 68 -6.44 1.95 -2.00
C SER A 68 -5.72 0.74 -1.38
N ALA A 69 -5.94 0.51 -0.07
CA ALA A 69 -5.40 -0.64 0.63
C ALA A 69 -5.97 -1.95 0.10
N ARG A 70 -7.29 -2.01 -0.16
CA ARG A 70 -7.94 -3.17 -0.76
C ARG A 70 -7.35 -3.52 -2.13
N ILE A 71 -7.25 -2.54 -3.03
CA ILE A 71 -6.68 -2.73 -4.37
C ILE A 71 -5.23 -3.24 -4.29
N LEU A 72 -4.43 -2.68 -3.36
CA LEU A 72 -3.05 -3.12 -3.18
C LEU A 72 -2.99 -4.59 -2.72
N ILE A 73 -3.86 -5.01 -1.79
CA ILE A 73 -3.90 -6.40 -1.32
C ILE A 73 -4.32 -7.35 -2.43
N ASP A 74 -5.32 -6.98 -3.25
CA ASP A 74 -5.73 -7.79 -4.40
C ASP A 74 -4.54 -8.02 -5.35
N ARG A 75 -3.73 -6.98 -5.60
CA ARG A 75 -2.51 -7.09 -6.41
C ARG A 75 -1.42 -7.95 -5.75
N VAL A 76 -1.25 -7.85 -4.43
CA VAL A 76 -0.30 -8.71 -3.69
C VAL A 76 -0.68 -10.18 -3.82
N VAL A 77 -1.96 -10.50 -3.66
CA VAL A 77 -2.49 -11.87 -3.79
C VAL A 77 -2.29 -12.38 -5.22
N GLU A 78 -2.59 -11.56 -6.23
CA GLU A 78 -2.37 -11.90 -7.63
C GLU A 78 -0.89 -12.27 -7.91
N LEU A 79 0.04 -11.41 -7.49
CA LEU A 79 1.47 -11.65 -7.65
C LEU A 79 1.94 -12.92 -6.93
N ALA A 80 1.46 -13.15 -5.70
CA ALA A 80 1.79 -14.35 -4.94
C ALA A 80 1.34 -15.63 -5.67
N LEU A 81 0.14 -15.62 -6.26
CA LEU A 81 -0.37 -16.74 -7.05
C LEU A 81 0.46 -16.98 -8.32
N ILE A 82 0.84 -15.91 -9.03
CA ILE A 82 1.71 -15.99 -10.23
C ILE A 82 3.07 -16.61 -9.88
N VAL A 83 3.72 -16.12 -8.82
CA VAL A 83 5.03 -16.65 -8.37
C VAL A 83 4.91 -18.12 -7.99
N LYS A 84 3.88 -18.49 -7.23
CA LYS A 84 3.63 -19.88 -6.83
C LYS A 84 3.44 -20.80 -8.05
N ALA A 85 2.64 -20.36 -9.02
CA ALA A 85 2.41 -21.11 -10.25
C ALA A 85 3.70 -21.26 -11.09
N GLY A 86 4.50 -20.20 -11.18
CA GLY A 86 5.80 -20.21 -11.86
C GLY A 86 6.78 -21.21 -11.23
N GLN A 87 6.90 -21.21 -9.90
CA GLN A 87 7.75 -22.16 -9.17
C GLN A 87 7.33 -23.62 -9.41
N ALA A 88 6.03 -23.90 -9.35
CA ALA A 88 5.51 -25.25 -9.61
C ALA A 88 5.78 -25.72 -11.06
N SER A 89 5.72 -24.80 -12.03
CA SER A 89 6.03 -25.10 -13.43
C SER A 89 7.52 -25.43 -13.65
N LEU A 90 8.41 -24.71 -12.97
CA LEU A 90 9.86 -24.97 -13.05
C LEU A 90 10.24 -26.32 -12.44
N GLN A 91 9.65 -26.70 -11.31
CA GLN A 91 9.91 -27.98 -10.65
C GLN A 91 9.48 -29.19 -11.51
N LYS A 92 8.42 -29.07 -12.31
CA LYS A 92 7.96 -30.14 -13.21
C LYS A 92 8.86 -30.35 -14.43
N LYS A 93 9.70 -29.38 -14.77
CA LYS A 93 10.61 -29.43 -15.94
C LYS A 93 12.02 -29.93 -15.58
N SER A 94 12.36 -29.93 -14.29
CA SER A 94 13.62 -30.49 -13.77
C SER A 94 13.45 -31.97 -13.42
#